data_AF-R1DI28-F1
#
_entry.id   AF-R1DI28-F1
#
_cell.length_a   1.000
_cell.length_b   1.000
_cell.length_c   1.000
_cell.angle_alpha   90.00
_cell.angle_beta   90.00
_cell.angle_gamma   90.00
#
_symmetry.space_group_name_H-M   'P 1'
#
loop_
_entity.id
_entity.type
_entity.pdbx_description
1 polymer ?
#
loop_
_entity_poly.entity_id
_entity_poly.type
_entity_poly.pdbx_seq_one_letter_code
_entity_poly.pdbx_strand_id
1 'polypeptide(L)'
;QVACYTDGQRYVEHYDGVDPHSDAGRAFCASGGQRIVTVLMYLNQPEAGGGTLFRKLGLEIKPSKGMAAIFFPGFLNGELDHDALHAGLPPLGTKWVAQVWIRQWLREDGQPSAPAAAEEQILTGPLHEGIYRGHCLAGDDVFAASMTFEEAKAWAACHAGVEGRIL
;
A
#
# COMPACT_ATOMS: atom_id res chain seq x y z
N GLN A 1 -3.87 -1.08 -8.40
CA GLN A 1 -3.18 -2.16 -9.14
C GLN A 1 -3.43 -3.47 -8.43
N VAL A 2 -3.56 -4.58 -9.16
CA VAL A 2 -3.61 -5.95 -8.59
C VAL A 2 -2.40 -6.72 -9.15
N ALA A 3 -1.77 -7.56 -8.32
CA ALA A 3 -0.62 -8.37 -8.71
C ALA A 3 -0.74 -9.79 -8.17
N CYS A 4 -0.28 -10.75 -8.98
CA CYS A 4 -0.19 -12.17 -8.65
C CYS A 4 1.27 -12.61 -8.71
N TYR A 5 1.73 -13.27 -7.66
CA TYR A 5 3.06 -13.88 -7.57
C TYR A 5 2.92 -15.38 -7.37
N THR A 6 3.62 -16.16 -8.19
CA THR A 6 3.75 -17.62 -8.09
C THR A 6 5.10 -18.02 -7.50
N ASP A 7 5.34 -19.32 -7.34
CA ASP A 7 6.59 -19.88 -6.82
C ASP A 7 7.84 -19.23 -7.45
N GLY A 8 8.75 -18.79 -6.59
CA GLY A 8 10.02 -18.17 -6.97
C GLY A 8 9.94 -16.73 -7.48
N GLN A 9 8.75 -16.21 -7.81
CA GLN A 9 8.57 -14.81 -8.18
C GLN A 9 8.69 -13.92 -6.94
N ARG A 10 9.30 -12.74 -7.12
CA ARG A 10 9.51 -11.76 -6.06
C ARG A 10 9.43 -10.35 -6.65
N TYR A 11 9.27 -9.36 -5.79
CA TYR A 11 9.52 -7.98 -6.15
C TYR A 11 10.71 -7.47 -5.36
N VAL A 12 11.74 -7.02 -6.09
CA VAL A 12 13.02 -6.60 -5.50
C VAL A 12 12.84 -5.36 -4.62
N GLU A 13 13.84 -5.06 -3.79
CA GLU A 13 13.80 -3.88 -2.93
C GLU A 13 13.63 -2.60 -3.74
N HIS A 14 12.64 -1.80 -3.38
CA HIS A 14 12.30 -0.57 -4.08
C HIS A 14 11.60 0.42 -3.14
N TYR A 15 11.45 1.65 -3.63
CA TYR A 15 10.60 2.67 -3.04
C TYR A 15 9.33 2.81 -3.86
N ASP A 16 8.20 3.01 -3.18
CA ASP A 16 6.98 3.41 -3.86
C ASP A 16 6.97 4.91 -4.22
N GLY A 17 7.73 5.71 -3.47
CA GLY A 17 8.02 7.11 -3.75
C GLY A 17 9.22 7.28 -4.68
N VAL A 18 9.48 8.52 -5.08
CA VAL A 18 10.60 8.89 -5.96
C VAL A 18 11.56 9.85 -5.25
N ASP A 19 12.82 9.93 -5.68
CA ASP A 19 13.73 11.00 -5.24
C ASP A 19 13.32 12.34 -5.89
N PRO A 20 12.75 13.30 -5.13
CA PRO A 20 12.26 14.55 -5.68
C PRO A 20 13.38 15.49 -6.16
N HIS A 21 14.65 15.19 -5.86
CA HIS A 21 15.81 15.98 -6.26
C HIS A 21 16.44 15.49 -7.58
N SER A 22 15.96 14.38 -8.12
CA SER A 22 16.31 13.90 -9.46
C SER A 22 15.43 14.55 -10.54
N ASP A 23 15.91 14.64 -11.79
CA ASP A 23 15.10 15.14 -12.91
C ASP A 23 13.83 14.31 -13.12
N ALA A 24 13.97 12.98 -13.06
CA ALA A 24 12.85 12.06 -13.22
C ALA A 24 11.82 12.18 -12.07
N GLY A 25 12.29 12.33 -10.83
CA GLY A 25 11.41 12.49 -9.67
C GLY A 25 10.69 13.84 -9.67
N ARG A 26 11.37 14.94 -10.04
CA ARG A 26 10.71 16.23 -10.29
C ARG A 26 9.60 16.11 -11.33
N ALA A 27 9.89 15.46 -12.46
CA ALA A 27 8.91 15.26 -13.52
C ALA A 27 7.72 14.40 -13.05
N PHE A 28 7.98 13.34 -12.27
CA PHE A 28 6.94 12.49 -11.68
C PHE A 28 6.05 13.27 -10.70
N CYS A 29 6.65 14.11 -9.84
CA CYS A 29 5.94 14.91 -8.84
C CYS A 29 5.22 16.12 -9.44
N ALA A 30 5.53 16.53 -10.67
CA ALA A 30 4.89 17.68 -11.32
C ALA A 30 3.36 17.49 -11.51
N SER A 31 2.87 16.24 -11.55
CA SER A 31 1.45 15.91 -11.59
C SER A 31 1.03 15.12 -10.34
N GLY A 32 0.41 15.81 -9.40
CA GLY A 32 -0.12 15.23 -8.15
C GLY A 32 0.90 15.07 -7.01
N GLY A 33 2.14 15.52 -7.17
CA GLY A 33 3.17 15.40 -6.13
C GLY A 33 3.66 13.97 -5.89
N GLN A 34 4.33 13.79 -4.75
CA GLN A 34 4.87 12.52 -4.27
C GLN A 34 3.76 11.52 -3.92
N ARG A 35 4.07 10.21 -3.94
CA ARG A 35 3.23 9.20 -3.29
C ARG A 35 3.47 9.25 -1.78
N ILE A 36 2.43 9.51 -1.01
CA ILE A 36 2.53 9.68 0.45
C ILE A 36 1.93 8.53 1.24
N VAL A 37 1.06 7.72 0.64
CA VAL A 37 0.55 6.50 1.30
C VAL A 37 0.52 5.35 0.30
N THR A 38 1.02 4.20 0.73
CA THR A 38 0.73 2.91 0.09
C THR A 38 -0.21 2.12 0.99
N VAL A 39 -1.32 1.64 0.41
CA VAL A 39 -2.20 0.65 1.02
C VAL A 39 -2.01 -0.66 0.26
N LEU A 40 -1.30 -1.62 0.85
CA LEU A 40 -1.03 -2.94 0.29
C LEU A 40 -1.92 -3.99 0.96
N MET A 41 -2.98 -4.40 0.28
CA MET A 41 -3.94 -5.40 0.74
C MET A 41 -3.55 -6.80 0.29
N TYR A 42 -3.57 -7.76 1.21
CA TYR A 42 -3.38 -9.18 0.92
C TYR A 42 -4.73 -9.83 0.58
N LEU A 43 -4.91 -10.24 -0.68
CA LEU A 43 -6.16 -10.80 -1.18
C LEU A 43 -6.30 -12.29 -0.87
N ASN A 44 -5.18 -12.95 -0.57
CA ASN A 44 -5.12 -14.30 -0.05
C ASN A 44 -3.94 -14.47 0.92
N GLN A 45 -3.82 -15.66 1.49
CA GLN A 45 -2.66 -16.08 2.27
C GLN A 45 -1.99 -17.27 1.53
N PRO A 46 -0.69 -17.16 1.16
CA PRO A 46 0.05 -18.27 0.56
C PRO A 46 0.32 -19.37 1.60
N GLU A 47 0.74 -20.55 1.15
CA GLU A 47 1.04 -21.68 2.03
C GLU A 47 2.21 -21.36 2.98
N ALA A 48 3.24 -20.69 2.45
CA ALA A 48 4.37 -20.16 3.19
C ALA A 48 5.01 -18.99 2.42
N GLY A 49 5.92 -18.27 3.08
CA GLY A 49 6.65 -17.15 2.47
C GLY A 49 5.74 -15.99 2.08
N GLY A 50 6.11 -15.26 1.02
CA GLY A 50 5.29 -14.18 0.49
C GLY A 50 5.30 -12.90 1.34
N GLY A 51 6.14 -12.79 2.37
CA GLY A 51 6.24 -11.61 3.24
C GLY A 51 6.48 -10.30 2.48
N THR A 52 6.05 -9.19 3.07
CA THR A 52 6.49 -7.85 2.67
C THR A 52 7.58 -7.42 3.64
N LEU A 53 8.82 -7.33 3.15
CA LEU A 53 10.01 -7.06 3.96
C LEU A 53 10.37 -5.58 3.90
N PHE A 54 10.44 -4.91 5.04
CA PHE A 54 11.02 -3.58 5.24
C PHE A 54 12.41 -3.75 5.84
N ARG A 55 13.43 -3.85 4.97
CA ARG A 55 14.78 -4.26 5.41
C ARG A 55 15.39 -3.28 6.42
N LYS A 56 15.22 -1.97 6.21
CA LYS A 56 15.78 -0.95 7.10
C LYS A 56 15.19 -0.99 8.50
N LEU A 57 13.92 -1.37 8.60
CA LEU A 57 13.21 -1.53 9.87
C LEU A 57 13.39 -2.92 10.49
N GLY A 58 14.07 -3.86 9.81
CA GLY A 58 14.15 -5.25 10.25
C GLY A 58 12.78 -5.94 10.39
N LEU A 59 11.77 -5.47 9.64
CA LEU A 59 10.38 -5.86 9.79
C LEU A 59 9.90 -6.68 8.58
N GLU A 60 9.26 -7.82 8.84
CA GLU A 60 8.55 -8.60 7.82
C GLU A 60 7.07 -8.71 8.18
N ILE A 61 6.20 -8.27 7.27
CA ILE A 61 4.76 -8.44 7.39
C ILE A 61 4.35 -9.68 6.61
N LYS A 62 3.89 -10.72 7.32
CA LYS A 62 3.38 -11.95 6.69
C LYS A 62 2.00 -11.71 6.07
N PRO A 63 1.72 -12.23 4.86
CA PRO A 63 0.40 -12.08 4.25
C PRO A 63 -0.66 -12.80 5.06
N SER A 64 -1.78 -12.13 5.25
CA SER A 64 -2.99 -12.70 5.84
C SER A 64 -4.18 -12.14 5.08
N LYS A 65 -5.06 -13.03 4.59
CA LYS A 65 -6.18 -12.63 3.74
C LYS A 65 -7.04 -11.57 4.43
N GLY A 66 -7.29 -10.45 3.73
CA GLY A 66 -8.09 -9.33 4.23
C GLY A 66 -7.31 -8.31 5.06
N MET A 67 -6.04 -8.57 5.39
CA MET A 67 -5.18 -7.58 6.05
C MET A 67 -4.52 -6.63 5.05
N ALA A 68 -4.16 -5.45 5.52
CA ALA A 68 -3.40 -4.48 4.75
C ALA A 68 -2.14 -4.01 5.50
N ALA A 69 -1.05 -3.80 4.78
CA ALA A 69 0.05 -2.97 5.25
C ALA A 69 -0.18 -1.55 4.73
N ILE A 70 -0.20 -0.57 5.65
CA ILE A 70 -0.29 0.85 5.32
C ILE A 70 1.02 1.50 5.74
N PHE A 71 1.70 2.14 4.81
CA PHE A 71 2.98 2.80 5.06
C PHE A 71 3.12 4.05 4.20
N PHE A 72 4.00 4.95 4.62
CA PHE A 72 4.18 6.25 3.97
C PHE A 72 5.51 6.27 3.22
N PRO A 73 5.53 6.10 1.90
CA PRO A 73 6.77 6.12 1.13
C PRO A 73 7.37 7.53 0.95
N GLY A 74 6.68 8.56 1.40
CA GLY A 74 7.15 9.94 1.38
C GLY A 74 6.38 10.80 2.36
N PHE A 75 6.97 11.93 2.74
CA PHE A 75 6.39 12.86 3.69
C PHE A 75 5.50 13.90 2.99
N LEU A 76 4.68 14.61 3.76
CA LEU A 76 3.83 15.69 3.24
C LEU A 76 4.62 16.86 2.64
N ASN A 77 5.90 17.02 2.97
CA ASN A 77 6.79 18.01 2.34
C ASN A 77 7.35 17.55 0.97
N GLY A 78 7.07 16.32 0.54
CA GLY A 78 7.49 15.77 -0.76
C GLY A 78 8.76 14.93 -0.72
N GLU A 79 9.48 14.95 0.40
CA GLU A 79 10.69 14.16 0.60
C GLU A 79 10.38 12.66 0.62
N LEU A 80 11.30 11.88 0.08
CA LEU A 80 11.23 10.42 0.11
C LEU A 80 11.47 9.91 1.54
N ASP A 81 10.62 8.99 2.01
CA ASP A 81 10.92 8.26 3.24
C ASP A 81 11.81 7.06 2.91
N HIS A 82 13.04 7.15 3.39
CA HIS A 82 14.07 6.15 3.12
C HIS A 82 13.85 4.83 3.89
N ASP A 83 13.06 4.83 4.96
CA ASP A 83 12.76 3.67 5.79
C ASP A 83 11.63 2.81 5.22
N ALA A 84 10.83 3.38 4.31
CA ALA A 84 9.84 2.68 3.51
C ALA A 84 10.45 1.80 2.39
N LEU A 85 11.77 1.54 2.40
CA LEU A 85 12.41 0.60 1.49
C LEU A 85 11.87 -0.81 1.73
N HIS A 86 11.21 -1.38 0.73
CA HIS A 86 10.53 -2.66 0.91
C HIS A 86 10.63 -3.60 -0.29
N ALA A 87 10.38 -4.88 -0.06
CA ALA A 87 10.38 -5.95 -1.05
C ALA A 87 9.22 -6.93 -0.84
N GLY A 88 8.78 -7.55 -1.93
CA GLY A 88 7.88 -8.71 -1.89
C GLY A 88 8.68 -9.99 -1.93
N LEU A 89 8.74 -10.72 -0.82
CA LEU A 89 9.41 -12.02 -0.72
C LEU A 89 8.66 -13.09 -1.54
N PRO A 90 9.35 -14.14 -2.03
CA PRO A 90 8.71 -15.18 -2.80
C PRO A 90 7.72 -16.00 -1.97
N PRO A 91 6.52 -16.30 -2.49
CA PRO A 91 5.59 -17.23 -1.86
C PRO A 91 5.93 -18.68 -2.20
N LEU A 92 5.42 -19.58 -1.36
CA LEU A 92 5.09 -20.95 -1.74
C LEU A 92 3.60 -21.00 -2.12
N GLY A 93 3.29 -21.45 -3.33
CA GLY A 93 1.98 -21.36 -3.93
C GLY A 93 1.75 -20.00 -4.61
N THR A 94 0.59 -19.38 -4.36
CA THR A 94 0.21 -18.11 -4.99
C THR A 94 -0.05 -17.02 -3.95
N LYS A 95 0.47 -15.81 -4.20
CA LYS A 95 0.16 -14.60 -3.44
C LYS A 95 -0.51 -13.57 -4.35
N TRP A 96 -1.69 -13.13 -3.97
CA TRP A 96 -2.43 -12.04 -4.59
C TRP A 96 -2.42 -10.81 -3.68
N VAL A 97 -2.10 -9.66 -4.26
CA VAL A 97 -2.17 -8.36 -3.58
C VAL A 97 -2.90 -7.33 -4.42
N ALA A 98 -3.58 -6.41 -3.75
CA ALA A 98 -4.04 -5.16 -4.34
C ALA A 98 -3.31 -4.00 -3.68
N GLN A 99 -2.80 -3.07 -4.48
CA GLN A 99 -2.11 -1.88 -3.99
C GLN A 99 -2.76 -0.61 -4.53
N VAL A 100 -2.92 0.35 -3.61
CA VAL A 100 -3.37 1.71 -3.87
C VAL A 100 -2.28 2.67 -3.43
N TRP A 101 -1.90 3.58 -4.33
CA TRP A 101 -0.99 4.67 -4.02
C TRP A 101 -1.76 5.97 -3.94
N ILE A 102 -1.68 6.62 -2.79
CA ILE A 102 -2.27 7.94 -2.53
C ILE A 102 -1.17 8.98 -2.69
N ARG A 103 -1.48 10.04 -3.43
CA ARG A 103 -0.55 11.13 -3.71
C ARG A 103 -0.82 12.37 -2.85
N GLN A 104 0.15 13.26 -2.75
CA GLN A 104 0.02 14.54 -2.03
C GLN A 104 -1.18 15.32 -2.53
N TRP A 105 -1.28 15.47 -3.85
CA TRP A 105 -2.27 16.31 -4.50
C TRP A 105 -3.07 15.51 -5.52
N LEU A 106 -4.28 16.01 -5.81
CA LEU A 106 -5.09 15.49 -6.90
C LEU A 106 -4.30 15.55 -8.21
N ARG A 107 -4.32 14.46 -8.95
CA ARG A 107 -3.93 14.46 -10.36
C ARG A 107 -5.14 14.82 -11.19
N GLU A 108 -5.13 15.99 -11.81
CA GLU A 108 -6.24 16.44 -12.66
C GLU A 108 -6.41 15.55 -13.91
N ASP A 109 -5.34 14.86 -14.33
CA ASP A 109 -5.38 13.95 -15.48
C ASP A 109 -6.13 12.63 -15.21
N GLY A 110 -6.45 12.31 -13.95
CA GLY A 110 -7.19 11.10 -13.56
C GLY A 110 -6.51 9.77 -13.95
N GLN A 111 -5.26 9.80 -14.43
CA GLN A 111 -4.58 8.61 -14.95
C GLN A 111 -3.98 7.81 -13.79
N PRO A 112 -4.39 6.56 -13.54
CA PRO A 112 -3.65 5.67 -12.64
C PRO A 112 -2.25 5.40 -13.22
N SER A 113 -1.31 5.01 -12.35
CA SER A 113 0.03 4.57 -12.81
C SER A 113 -0.16 3.25 -13.57
N ALA A 114 -0.29 3.32 -14.90
CA ALA A 114 -0.64 2.23 -15.82
C ALA A 114 -1.80 1.32 -15.34
N PRO A 115 -3.03 1.46 -15.89
CA PRO A 115 -4.14 0.59 -15.48
C PRO A 115 -3.78 -0.88 -15.76
N ALA A 116 -3.95 -1.73 -14.74
CA ALA A 116 -4.02 -3.18 -14.92
C ALA A 116 -5.16 -3.49 -15.90
N ALA A 117 -5.15 -4.62 -16.60
CA ALA A 117 -6.25 -4.93 -17.51
C ALA A 117 -7.58 -4.95 -16.72
N ALA A 118 -8.70 -4.56 -17.32
CA ALA A 118 -9.97 -4.40 -16.58
C ALA A 118 -10.39 -5.71 -15.89
N GLU A 119 -10.11 -6.84 -16.53
CA GLU A 119 -10.25 -8.19 -16.01
C GLU A 119 -9.42 -8.48 -14.75
N GLU A 120 -8.29 -7.79 -14.55
CA GLU A 120 -7.44 -7.86 -13.35
C GLU A 120 -7.89 -6.88 -12.26
N GLN A 121 -8.74 -5.90 -12.60
CA GLN A 121 -9.29 -4.92 -11.67
C GLN A 121 -10.62 -5.36 -11.03
N ILE A 122 -11.16 -6.52 -11.41
CA ILE A 122 -12.42 -7.02 -10.86
C ILE A 122 -12.15 -7.76 -9.54
N LEU A 123 -12.52 -7.14 -8.43
CA LEU A 123 -12.73 -7.85 -7.17
C LEU A 123 -14.05 -8.63 -7.26
N THR A 124 -14.02 -9.85 -7.80
CA THR A 124 -15.16 -10.76 -7.74
C THR A 124 -15.24 -11.44 -6.37
N GLY A 125 -16.27 -11.11 -5.60
CA GLY A 125 -16.58 -11.72 -4.31
C GLY A 125 -17.35 -10.73 -3.43
N PRO A 126 -18.03 -11.18 -2.35
CA PRO A 126 -18.50 -10.23 -1.35
C PRO A 126 -17.27 -9.46 -0.85
N LEU A 127 -17.30 -8.11 -0.89
CA LEU A 127 -16.45 -7.31 -0.01
C LEU A 127 -16.64 -7.91 1.38
N HIS A 128 -15.62 -8.58 1.91
CA HIS A 128 -15.89 -9.47 3.04
C HIS A 128 -16.52 -8.65 4.18
N GLU A 129 -17.54 -9.18 4.81
CA GLU A 129 -17.88 -8.76 6.17
C GLU A 129 -16.79 -9.38 7.06
N GLY A 130 -15.97 -8.57 7.70
CA GLY A 130 -14.88 -9.07 8.54
C GLY A 130 -14.05 -7.98 9.19
N ILE A 131 -13.08 -8.41 10.00
CA ILE A 131 -12.18 -7.54 10.76
C ILE A 131 -10.97 -7.23 9.90
N TYR A 132 -10.79 -5.97 9.55
CA TYR A 132 -9.62 -5.48 8.86
C TYR A 132 -8.54 -5.19 9.89
N ARG A 133 -7.39 -5.86 9.73
CA ARG A 133 -6.19 -5.55 10.51
C ARG A 133 -5.18 -4.83 9.62
N GLY A 134 -4.83 -3.64 10.04
CA GLY A 134 -3.83 -2.79 9.43
C GLY A 134 -2.64 -2.66 10.36
N HIS A 135 -1.43 -2.72 9.79
CA HIS A 135 -0.27 -2.12 10.42
C HIS A 135 -0.02 -0.78 9.72
N CYS A 136 -0.01 0.30 10.49
CA CYS A 136 0.39 1.62 10.05
C CYS A 136 1.84 1.83 10.52
N LEU A 137 2.75 2.07 9.59
CA LEU A 137 4.16 2.36 9.88
C LEU A 137 4.38 3.87 9.78
N ALA A 138 4.91 4.50 10.82
CA ALA A 138 5.35 5.89 10.78
C ALA A 138 6.73 6.00 11.46
N GLY A 139 7.81 6.15 10.68
CA GLY A 139 9.17 6.01 11.18
C GLY A 139 9.45 4.58 11.66
N ASP A 140 9.98 4.45 12.89
CA ASP A 140 10.28 3.16 13.54
C ASP A 140 9.07 2.53 14.26
N ASP A 141 7.95 3.26 14.37
CA ASP A 141 6.78 2.83 15.12
C ASP A 141 5.81 2.00 14.27
N VAL A 142 5.33 0.88 14.83
CA VAL A 142 4.31 0.02 14.24
C VAL A 142 3.00 0.16 15.03
N PHE A 143 2.00 0.81 14.43
CA PHE A 143 0.66 0.91 15.00
C PHE A 143 -0.21 -0.20 14.42
N ALA A 144 -0.73 -1.08 15.27
CA ALA A 144 -1.70 -2.08 14.86
C ALA A 144 -3.13 -1.56 15.09
N ALA A 145 -3.93 -1.53 14.03
CA ALA A 145 -5.36 -1.27 14.12
C ALA A 145 -6.12 -2.53 13.69
N SER A 146 -7.14 -2.91 14.46
CA SER A 146 -8.04 -4.02 14.15
C SER A 146 -9.45 -3.52 14.25
N MET A 147 -10.14 -3.37 13.13
CA MET A 147 -11.51 -2.88 13.11
C MET A 147 -12.28 -3.46 11.92
N THR A 148 -13.55 -3.75 12.14
CA THR A 148 -14.51 -4.01 11.06
C THR A 148 -14.67 -2.77 10.18
N PHE A 149 -15.23 -2.93 8.98
CA PHE A 149 -15.55 -1.79 8.12
C PHE A 149 -16.51 -0.80 8.79
N GLU A 150 -17.49 -1.30 9.55
CA GLU A 150 -18.41 -0.46 10.32
C GLU A 150 -17.71 0.31 11.44
N GLU A 151 -16.82 -0.35 12.18
CA GLU A 151 -15.99 0.31 13.21
C GLU A 151 -15.08 1.37 12.61
N ALA A 152 -14.50 1.12 11.42
CA ALA A 152 -13.71 2.11 10.70
C ALA A 152 -14.52 3.35 10.30
N LYS A 153 -15.74 3.14 9.76
CA LYS A 153 -16.67 4.24 9.44
C LYS A 153 -17.07 5.03 10.69
N ALA A 154 -17.40 4.34 11.78
CA ALA A 154 -17.77 4.99 13.05
C ALA A 154 -16.60 5.79 13.64
N TRP A 155 -15.38 5.23 13.60
CA TRP A 155 -14.18 5.92 14.04
C TRP A 155 -13.93 7.19 13.21
N ALA A 156 -13.99 7.10 11.87
CA ALA A 156 -13.80 8.26 10.99
C ALA A 156 -14.82 9.38 11.26
N ALA A 157 -16.09 9.02 11.48
CA ALA A 157 -17.14 9.99 11.81
C ALA A 157 -16.87 10.77 13.12
N CYS A 158 -16.23 10.13 14.10
CA CYS A 158 -15.86 10.75 15.38
C CYS A 158 -14.54 11.55 15.33
N HIS A 159 -13.76 11.40 14.26
CA HIS A 159 -12.43 12.01 14.12
C HIS A 159 -12.38 12.92 12.87
N ALA A 160 -13.29 13.88 12.81
CA ALA A 160 -13.50 14.79 11.67
C ALA A 160 -12.27 15.62 11.22
N GLY A 161 -11.18 15.63 11.98
CA GLY A 161 -9.89 16.24 11.60
C GLY A 161 -8.99 15.33 10.76
N VAL A 162 -9.34 14.06 10.60
CA VAL A 162 -8.67 13.11 9.69
C VAL A 162 -9.42 13.16 8.35
N GLU A 163 -9.25 14.25 7.61
CA GLU A 163 -9.89 14.43 6.29
C GLU A 163 -9.16 13.60 5.22
N GLY A 164 -9.71 12.43 4.90
CA GLY A 164 -9.53 11.81 3.58
C GLY A 164 -10.82 12.00 2.81
N ARG A 165 -10.91 13.03 1.95
CA ARG A 165 -12.03 13.11 1.00
C ARG A 165 -11.93 11.93 0.04
N ILE A 166 -12.80 10.94 0.23
CA ILE A 166 -13.23 10.09 -0.89
C ILE A 166 -14.13 11.01 -1.73
N LEU A 167 -13.57 11.56 -2.80
CA LEU A 167 -14.34 12.20 -3.87
C LEU A 167 -15.04 11.12 -4.70
#